data_AF-A0A2V7IML8-F1
#
_entry.id   AF-A0A2V7IML8-F1
#
_cell.length_a   1.000
_cell.length_b   1.000
_cell.length_c   1.000
_cell.angle_alpha   90.00
_cell.angle_beta   90.00
_cell.angle_gamma   90.00
#
_symmetry.space_group_name_H-M   'P 1'
#
loop_
_entity.id
_entity.type
_entity.pdbx_description
1 polymer ?
#
loop_
_entity_poly.entity_id
_entity_poly.type
_entity_poly.pdbx_seq_one_letter_code
_entity_poly.pdbx_strand_id
1 'polypeptide(L)'
;MLFHHDLLGPGGTVLFIGIFVVWFPTVFYLRRFDSTTGQGRRSWKVWLAGGPDWLYPLLQGIVVYAVINFGLGFLGVYSMEGPGFWRMASGHAMVFYGAAWGVAYAAMRREDEGIEWRCQNGHEVPPDAKFCAECGAPVIPPRFVPGAGA
;
A
#
# COMPACT_ATOMS: atom_id res chain seq x y z
N MET A 1 38.42 -8.18 -2.59
CA MET A 1 37.63 -7.56 -1.51
C MET A 1 36.30 -8.28 -1.48
N LEU A 2 36.20 -9.19 -0.51
CA LEU A 2 35.23 -10.28 -0.43
C LEU A 2 33.91 -9.76 0.14
N PHE A 3 32.86 -9.77 -0.67
CA PHE A 3 31.50 -9.79 -0.15
C PHE A 3 31.31 -11.16 0.51
N HIS A 4 31.27 -11.20 1.84
CA HIS A 4 30.98 -12.42 2.58
C HIS A 4 29.61 -12.95 2.14
N HIS A 5 29.60 -14.13 1.52
CA HIS A 5 28.42 -14.86 1.06
C HIS A 5 27.52 -15.37 2.21
N ASP A 6 27.84 -15.01 3.46
CA ASP A 6 27.19 -15.52 4.66
C ASP A 6 26.25 -14.50 5.34
N LEU A 7 26.21 -13.24 4.88
CA LEU A 7 25.35 -12.21 5.49
C LEU A 7 23.87 -12.35 5.11
N LEU A 8 23.57 -13.11 4.05
CA LEU A 8 22.24 -13.35 3.52
C LEU A 8 22.19 -14.81 3.05
N GLY A 9 21.80 -15.75 3.90
CA GLY A 9 21.54 -17.13 3.45
C GLY A 9 20.60 -17.16 2.22
N PRO A 10 20.57 -18.24 1.43
CA PRO A 10 19.91 -18.26 0.12
C PRO A 10 18.48 -17.71 0.14
N GLY A 11 17.68 -18.06 1.15
CA GLY A 11 16.31 -17.57 1.31
C GLY A 11 16.20 -16.07 1.63
N GLY A 12 17.15 -15.51 2.40
CA GLY A 12 17.17 -14.09 2.73
C GLY A 12 17.53 -13.22 1.54
N THR A 13 18.54 -13.62 0.77
CA THR A 13 18.93 -12.94 -0.47
C THR A 13 17.75 -12.88 -1.45
N VAL A 14 17.04 -13.99 -1.64
CA VAL A 14 15.86 -14.07 -2.51
C VAL A 14 14.74 -13.15 -2.01
N LEU A 15 14.49 -13.11 -0.71
CA LEU A 15 13.47 -12.26 -0.10
C LEU A 15 13.74 -10.76 -0.31
N PHE A 16 14.98 -10.31 -0.18
CA PHE A 16 15.30 -8.89 -0.43
C PHE A 16 15.35 -8.53 -1.91
N ILE A 17 15.87 -9.42 -2.77
CA ILE A 17 15.84 -9.20 -4.23
C ILE A 17 14.39 -9.12 -4.72
N GLY A 18 13.52 -9.99 -4.23
CA GLY A 18 12.11 -10.01 -4.59
C GLY A 18 11.37 -8.73 -4.21
N ILE A 19 11.80 -8.01 -3.16
CA ILE A 19 11.25 -6.68 -2.83
C ILE A 19 11.44 -5.73 -4.01
N PHE A 20 12.63 -5.66 -4.60
CA PHE A 20 12.86 -4.76 -5.74
C PHE A 20 12.00 -5.12 -6.95
N VAL A 21 11.79 -6.42 -7.19
CA VAL A 21 10.95 -6.92 -8.30
C VAL A 21 9.50 -6.46 -8.15
N VAL A 22 8.93 -6.56 -6.95
CA VAL A 22 7.53 -6.12 -6.73
C VAL A 22 7.42 -4.61 -6.53
N TRP A 23 8.44 -3.97 -5.96
CA TRP A 23 8.38 -2.56 -5.58
C TRP A 23 8.50 -1.63 -6.78
N PHE A 24 9.26 -2.02 -7.80
CA PHE A 24 9.38 -1.25 -9.04
C PHE A 24 8.00 -0.98 -9.67
N PRO A 25 7.18 -1.98 -10.07
CA PRO A 25 5.87 -1.72 -10.66
C PRO A 25 4.94 -0.97 -9.71
N THR A 26 4.99 -1.23 -8.40
CA THR A 26 4.22 -0.46 -7.40
C THR A 26 4.54 1.04 -7.48
N VAL A 27 5.80 1.43 -7.51
CA VAL A 27 6.20 2.85 -7.58
C VAL A 27 5.75 3.49 -8.89
N PHE A 28 5.87 2.80 -10.03
CA PHE A 28 5.40 3.34 -11.32
C PHE A 28 3.89 3.55 -11.34
N TYR A 29 3.13 2.59 -10.81
CA TYR A 29 1.69 2.70 -10.68
C TYR A 29 1.31 3.89 -9.79
N LEU A 30 1.88 3.99 -8.58
CA LEU A 30 1.59 5.09 -7.65
C LEU A 30 1.92 6.47 -8.23
N ARG A 31 3.05 6.60 -8.95
CA ARG A 31 3.44 7.85 -9.62
C ARG A 31 2.44 8.28 -10.70
N ARG A 32 1.80 7.33 -11.39
CA ARG A 32 0.75 7.63 -12.35
C ARG A 32 -0.46 8.31 -11.69
N PHE A 33 -0.80 7.94 -10.45
CA PHE A 33 -1.90 8.60 -9.70
C PHE A 33 -1.52 9.95 -9.13
N ASP A 34 -0.31 10.12 -8.58
CA ASP A 34 0.10 11.41 -8.03
C ASP A 34 0.10 12.52 -9.10
N SER A 35 0.36 12.17 -10.37
CA SER A 35 0.25 13.10 -11.50
C SER A 35 -1.18 13.56 -11.81
N THR A 36 -2.20 12.81 -11.40
CA THR A 36 -3.63 13.15 -11.58
C THR A 36 -4.30 13.71 -10.33
N THR A 37 -3.79 13.45 -9.12
CA THR A 37 -4.48 13.83 -7.86
C THR A 37 -3.76 14.87 -7.00
N GLY A 38 -2.50 15.22 -7.26
CA GLY A 38 -1.85 16.42 -6.70
C GLY A 38 -1.81 16.57 -5.17
N GLN A 39 -2.01 15.51 -4.37
CA GLN A 39 -2.12 15.62 -2.91
C GLN A 39 -1.40 14.48 -2.14
N GLY A 40 -0.12 14.69 -1.84
CA GLY A 40 0.81 13.70 -1.26
C GLY A 40 0.63 13.29 0.21
N ARG A 41 -0.55 13.47 0.84
CA ARG A 41 -0.79 13.00 2.23
C ARG A 41 -2.13 12.28 2.45
N ARG A 42 -3.14 12.54 1.60
CA ARG A 42 -4.45 11.87 1.62
C ARG A 42 -4.55 10.71 0.61
N SER A 43 -3.47 10.50 -0.13
CA SER A 43 -3.35 9.61 -1.28
C SER A 43 -3.60 8.12 -0.99
N TRP A 44 -3.29 7.58 0.19
CA TRP A 44 -3.37 6.13 0.42
C TRP A 44 -4.79 5.54 0.31
N LYS A 45 -5.83 6.27 0.76
CA LYS A 45 -7.22 5.85 0.56
C LYS A 45 -7.61 5.90 -0.92
N VAL A 46 -7.08 6.89 -1.63
CA VAL A 46 -7.26 7.06 -3.08
C VAL A 46 -6.42 6.06 -3.87
N TRP A 47 -5.32 5.53 -3.35
CA TRP A 47 -4.49 4.50 -3.98
C TRP A 47 -5.06 3.09 -3.74
N LEU A 48 -5.69 2.88 -2.60
CA LEU A 48 -6.29 1.61 -2.22
C LEU A 48 -7.82 1.57 -2.42
N ALA A 49 -8.45 2.62 -2.96
CA ALA A 49 -9.84 2.56 -3.40
C ALA A 49 -9.99 1.40 -4.42
N GLY A 50 -10.95 0.49 -4.22
CA GLY A 50 -10.98 -0.79 -4.94
C GLY A 50 -10.55 -1.97 -4.07
N GLY A 51 -9.79 -1.71 -3.01
CA GLY A 51 -9.55 -2.71 -1.97
C GLY A 51 -10.81 -2.98 -1.14
N PRO A 52 -10.99 -4.20 -0.60
CA PRO A 52 -12.01 -4.45 0.41
C PRO A 52 -11.74 -3.61 1.66
N ASP A 53 -12.77 -3.34 2.46
CA ASP A 53 -12.70 -2.46 3.63
C ASP A 53 -11.63 -2.88 4.66
N TRP A 54 -11.29 -4.17 4.70
CA TRP A 54 -10.26 -4.73 5.59
C TRP A 54 -8.83 -4.52 5.09
N LEU A 55 -8.62 -4.14 3.82
CA LEU A 55 -7.29 -4.02 3.22
C LEU A 55 -6.46 -2.94 3.92
N TYR A 56 -7.04 -1.75 4.07
CA TYR A 56 -6.37 -0.62 4.72
C TYR A 56 -5.97 -0.92 6.18
N PRO A 57 -6.88 -1.39 7.06
CA PRO A 57 -6.50 -1.72 8.44
C PRO A 57 -5.50 -2.88 8.52
N LEU A 58 -5.54 -3.84 7.59
CA LEU A 58 -4.53 -4.90 7.52
C LEU A 58 -3.13 -4.33 7.26
N LEU A 59 -2.97 -3.47 6.24
CA LEU A 59 -1.69 -2.84 5.92
C LEU A 59 -1.19 -1.96 7.08
N GLN A 60 -2.09 -1.23 7.73
CA GLN A 60 -1.76 -0.47 8.93
C GLN A 60 -1.26 -1.39 10.06
N GLY A 61 -1.89 -2.55 10.27
CA GLY A 61 -1.47 -3.55 11.23
C GLY A 61 -0.07 -4.10 10.94
N ILE A 62 0.25 -4.37 9.68
CA ILE A 62 1.58 -4.83 9.24
C ILE A 62 2.66 -3.78 9.54
N VAL A 63 2.38 -2.49 9.26
CA VAL A 63 3.31 -1.40 9.57
C VAL A 63 3.53 -1.26 11.06
N VAL A 64 2.46 -1.29 11.87
CA VAL A 64 2.56 -1.24 13.34
C VAL A 64 3.37 -2.43 13.85
N TYR A 65 3.13 -3.62 13.34
CA TYR A 65 3.90 -4.81 13.66
C TYR A 65 5.39 -4.63 13.33
N ALA A 66 5.73 -4.12 12.15
CA ALA A 66 7.12 -3.89 11.75
C ALA A 66 7.82 -2.86 12.66
N VAL A 67 7.15 -1.75 12.98
CA VAL A 67 7.68 -0.71 13.86
C VAL A 67 7.89 -1.22 15.28
N ILE A 68 6.93 -1.97 15.84
CA ILE A 68 7.07 -2.57 17.17
C ILE A 68 8.25 -3.55 17.18
N ASN A 69 8.36 -4.44 16.18
CA ASN A 69 9.47 -5.38 16.12
C ASN A 69 10.81 -4.67 15.98
N PHE A 70 10.89 -3.63 15.14
CA PHE A 70 12.09 -2.81 15.00
C PHE A 70 12.49 -2.16 16.33
N GLY A 71 11.53 -1.54 17.03
CA GLY A 71 11.77 -0.92 18.34
C GLY A 71 12.22 -1.91 19.40
N LEU A 72 11.61 -3.10 19.46
CA LEU A 72 12.01 -4.16 20.39
C LEU A 72 13.45 -4.64 20.12
N GLY A 73 13.85 -4.75 18.86
CA GLY A 73 15.22 -5.10 18.49
C GLY A 73 16.20 -3.99 18.88
N PHE A 74 15.83 -2.73 18.61
CA PHE A 74 16.65 -1.56 18.95
C PHE A 74 16.85 -1.39 20.46
N LEU A 75 15.84 -1.73 21.26
CA LEU A 75 15.90 -1.74 22.72
C LEU A 75 16.64 -2.97 23.30
N GLY A 76 17.12 -3.87 22.46
CA GLY A 76 17.86 -5.07 22.89
C GLY A 76 16.98 -6.15 23.52
N VAL A 77 15.67 -6.14 23.28
CA VAL A 77 14.74 -7.17 23.80
C VAL A 77 14.98 -8.53 23.15
N TYR A 78 15.58 -8.55 21.96
CA TYR A 78 16.08 -9.77 21.30
C TYR A 78 17.38 -9.46 20.53
N SER A 79 18.16 -10.50 20.22
CA SER A 79 19.41 -10.37 19.46
C SER A 79 19.18 -9.90 18.03
N MET A 80 19.91 -8.89 17.57
CA MET A 80 19.91 -8.45 16.17
C MET A 80 20.74 -9.37 15.25
N GLU A 81 21.21 -10.50 15.77
CA GLU A 81 21.92 -11.54 15.03
C GLU A 81 21.10 -12.83 15.01
N GLY A 82 21.39 -13.71 14.05
CA GLY A 82 20.76 -15.02 13.95
C GLY A 82 19.22 -14.94 13.84
N PRO A 83 18.45 -15.70 14.64
CA PRO A 83 16.99 -15.73 14.53
C PRO A 83 16.29 -14.38 14.74
N GLY A 84 16.84 -13.50 15.58
CA GLY A 84 16.23 -12.21 15.85
C GLY A 84 16.41 -11.20 14.70
N PHE A 85 17.51 -11.29 13.94
CA PHE A 85 17.63 -10.59 12.66
C PHE A 85 16.49 -10.96 11.71
N TRP A 86 16.19 -12.26 11.55
CA TRP A 86 15.15 -12.72 10.64
C TRP A 86 13.75 -12.31 11.06
N ARG A 87 13.49 -12.18 12.36
CA ARG A 87 12.26 -11.59 12.90
C ARG A 87 12.11 -10.12 12.51
N MET A 88 13.18 -9.35 12.58
CA MET A 88 13.18 -7.93 12.20
C MET A 88 13.06 -7.77 10.67
N ALA A 89 13.85 -8.53 9.92
CA ALA A 89 13.89 -8.52 8.45
C ALA A 89 12.54 -8.92 7.84
N SER A 90 11.89 -9.97 8.36
CA SER A 90 10.58 -10.41 7.86
C SER A 90 9.49 -9.37 8.09
N GLY A 91 9.50 -8.68 9.24
CA GLY A 91 8.56 -7.60 9.52
C GLY A 91 8.64 -6.46 8.49
N HIS A 92 9.85 -6.06 8.10
CA HIS A 92 10.04 -5.04 7.06
C HIS A 92 9.64 -5.55 5.68
N ALA A 93 10.04 -6.77 5.33
CA ALA A 93 9.67 -7.36 4.06
C ALA A 93 8.15 -7.45 3.89
N MET A 94 7.41 -7.84 4.94
CA MET A 94 5.94 -7.85 4.93
C MET A 94 5.33 -6.49 4.60
N VAL A 95 5.95 -5.38 5.02
CA VAL A 95 5.46 -4.03 4.67
C VAL A 95 5.54 -3.82 3.15
N PHE A 96 6.69 -4.10 2.54
CA PHE A 96 6.88 -3.92 1.10
C PHE A 96 5.98 -4.85 0.28
N TYR A 97 5.97 -6.14 0.60
CA TYR A 97 5.15 -7.12 -0.11
C TYR A 97 3.65 -6.87 0.10
N GLY A 98 3.23 -6.55 1.32
CA GLY A 98 1.85 -6.23 1.65
C GLY A 98 1.37 -4.99 0.91
N ALA A 99 2.16 -3.91 0.92
CA ALA A 99 1.83 -2.69 0.19
C ALA A 99 1.80 -2.92 -1.33
N ALA A 100 2.78 -3.64 -1.88
CA ALA A 100 2.81 -3.97 -3.31
C ALA A 100 1.58 -4.78 -3.72
N TRP A 101 1.23 -5.80 -2.93
CA TRP A 101 0.03 -6.60 -3.14
C TRP A 101 -1.25 -5.76 -3.03
N GLY A 102 -1.38 -4.92 -2.00
CA GLY A 102 -2.57 -4.08 -1.82
C GLY A 102 -2.78 -3.09 -2.97
N VAL A 103 -1.68 -2.50 -3.47
CA VAL A 103 -1.71 -1.62 -4.64
C VAL A 103 -2.08 -2.40 -5.91
N ALA A 104 -1.45 -3.55 -6.15
CA ALA A 104 -1.75 -4.38 -7.32
C ALA A 104 -3.21 -4.87 -7.31
N TYR A 105 -3.71 -5.30 -6.15
CA TYR A 105 -5.09 -5.70 -5.96
C TYR A 105 -6.06 -4.56 -6.28
N ALA A 106 -5.83 -3.37 -5.69
CA ALA A 106 -6.65 -2.19 -5.96
C ALA A 106 -6.56 -1.74 -7.42
N ALA A 107 -5.41 -1.94 -8.08
CA ALA A 107 -5.21 -1.64 -9.48
C ALA A 107 -6.05 -2.53 -10.40
N MET A 108 -5.90 -3.86 -10.27
CA MET A 108 -6.66 -4.83 -11.06
C MET A 108 -8.16 -4.58 -10.92
N ARG A 109 -8.62 -4.33 -9.69
CA ARG A 109 -10.03 -4.09 -9.45
C ARG A 109 -10.56 -2.81 -10.09
N ARG A 110 -9.74 -1.77 -10.26
CA ARG A 110 -10.14 -0.54 -10.95
C ARG A 110 -10.21 -0.70 -12.46
N GLU A 111 -9.32 -1.52 -13.00
CA GLU A 111 -9.31 -1.86 -14.42
C GLU A 111 -10.56 -2.70 -14.76
N ASP A 112 -10.94 -3.63 -13.89
CA ASP A 112 -12.16 -4.44 -14.05
C ASP A 112 -13.46 -3.65 -13.72
N GLU A 113 -13.42 -2.86 -12.65
CA GLU A 113 -14.55 -2.12 -12.07
C GLU A 113 -14.17 -0.62 -11.96
N GLY A 114 -14.76 0.23 -12.80
CA GLY A 114 -14.56 1.68 -12.70
C GLY A 114 -15.05 2.22 -11.35
N ILE A 115 -14.44 3.30 -10.84
CA ILE A 115 -14.85 3.94 -9.59
C ILE A 115 -15.59 5.24 -9.89
N GLU A 116 -16.87 5.30 -9.53
CA GLU A 116 -17.65 6.53 -9.58
C GLU A 116 -17.67 7.25 -8.23
N TRP A 117 -17.33 8.53 -8.26
CA TRP A 117 -17.38 9.43 -7.11
C TRP A 117 -18.53 10.42 -7.32
N ARG A 118 -19.56 10.34 -6.48
CA ARG A 118 -20.75 11.19 -6.60
C ARG A 118 -21.17 11.80 -5.27
N CYS A 119 -21.87 12.93 -5.33
CA CYS A 119 -22.57 13.47 -4.17
C CYS A 119 -23.96 12.84 -3.99
N GLN A 120 -24.62 13.12 -2.87
CA GLN A 120 -26.01 12.66 -2.62
C GLN A 120 -27.00 13.08 -3.73
N ASN A 121 -26.75 14.20 -4.40
CA ASN A 121 -27.60 14.71 -5.48
C ASN A 121 -27.19 14.19 -6.88
N GLY A 122 -26.16 13.34 -6.98
CA GLY A 122 -25.73 12.68 -8.22
C GLY A 122 -24.65 13.39 -9.03
N HIS A 123 -24.23 14.61 -8.66
CA HIS A 123 -23.11 15.30 -9.32
C HIS A 123 -21.81 14.52 -9.15
N GLU A 124 -21.01 14.50 -10.21
CA GLU A 124 -19.67 13.92 -10.19
C GLU A 124 -18.75 14.78 -9.33
N VAL A 125 -17.92 14.15 -8.51
CA VAL A 125 -17.01 14.85 -7.61
C VAL A 125 -15.60 14.30 -7.76
N PRO A 126 -14.55 15.11 -7.56
CA PRO A 126 -13.19 14.60 -7.61
C PRO A 126 -12.95 13.57 -6.48
N PRO A 127 -12.01 12.62 -6.67
CA PRO A 127 -11.62 11.67 -5.63
C PRO A 127 -11.26 12.39 -4.33
N ASP A 128 -11.69 11.84 -3.19
CA ASP A 128 -11.44 12.38 -1.83
C ASP A 128 -12.14 13.72 -1.49
N ALA A 129 -13.03 14.22 -2.36
CA ALA A 129 -13.92 15.32 -2.00
C ALA A 129 -14.85 14.92 -0.85
N LYS A 130 -15.02 15.80 0.13
CA LYS A 130 -15.99 15.62 1.23
C LYS A 130 -17.37 16.19 0.89
N PHE A 131 -17.38 17.26 0.10
CA PHE A 131 -18.58 17.99 -0.31
C PHE A 131 -18.50 18.29 -1.80
N CYS A 132 -19.66 18.33 -2.45
CA CYS A 132 -19.78 18.71 -3.84
C CYS A 132 -19.49 20.20 -4.04
N ALA A 133 -18.64 20.55 -5.00
CA ALA A 133 -18.37 21.95 -5.34
C ALA A 133 -19.58 22.67 -5.98
N GLU A 134 -20.49 21.91 -6.61
CA GLU A 134 -21.66 22.47 -7.28
C GLU A 134 -22.83 22.73 -6.34
N CYS A 135 -23.16 21.78 -5.46
CA CYS A 135 -24.36 21.86 -4.62
C CYS A 135 -24.10 21.88 -3.11
N GLY A 136 -22.85 21.73 -2.66
CA GLY A 136 -22.49 21.68 -1.24
C GLY A 136 -22.94 20.42 -0.49
N ALA A 137 -23.66 19.49 -1.14
CA ALA A 137 -24.10 18.24 -0.52
C ALA A 137 -22.91 17.33 -0.17
N PRO A 138 -23.02 16.50 0.88
CA PRO A 138 -21.97 15.56 1.24
C PRO A 138 -21.78 14.48 0.17
N VAL A 139 -20.54 14.01 0.05
CA VAL A 139 -20.15 12.93 -0.86
C VAL A 139 -20.56 11.58 -0.29
N ILE A 140 -21.13 10.71 -1.13
CA ILE A 140 -21.48 9.34 -0.75
C ILE A 140 -20.28 8.40 -0.96
N PRO A 141 -20.24 7.22 -0.30
CA PRO A 141 -19.19 6.24 -0.55
C PRO A 141 -19.08 5.92 -2.05
N PRO A 142 -17.84 5.78 -2.58
CA PRO A 142 -17.62 5.49 -3.98
C PRO A 142 -18.30 4.17 -4.37
N ARG A 143 -18.82 4.11 -5.60
CA ARG A 143 -19.43 2.91 -6.16
C ARG A 143 -18.55 2.31 -7.23
N PHE A 144 -18.44 0.98 -7.21
CA PHE A 144 -17.80 0.20 -8.26
C PHE A 144 -18.83 -0.08 -9.35
N VAL A 145 -18.49 0.26 -10.58
CA VAL A 145 -19.33 0.05 -11.75
C VAL A 145 -18.60 -0.93 -12.68
N PRO A 146 -19.08 -2.17 -12.80
CA PRO A 146 -18.47 -3.17 -13.68
C PRO A 146 -18.40 -2.65 -15.13
N GLY A 147 -17.25 -2.79 -15.78
CA GLY A 147 -17.06 -2.38 -17.17
C GLY A 147 -16.96 -0.86 -17.41
N ALA A 148 -16.95 -0.06 -16.33
CA ALA A 148 -16.59 1.36 -16.40
C ALA A 148 -15.09 1.62 -16.15
N GLY A 149 -14.28 0.56 -16.11
CA GLY A 149 -12.83 0.65 -16.05
C GLY A 149 -12.26 1.31 -17.30
N ALA A 150 -11.14 2.01 -17.15
CA ALA A 150 -10.45 2.72 -18.21
C ALA A 150 -9.45 1.83 -18.94
#